data_AF-C6TK96-F1
#
_entry.id   AF-C6TK96-F1
#
_cell.length_a   1.000
_cell.length_b   1.000
_cell.length_c   1.000
_cell.angle_alpha   90.00
_cell.angle_beta   90.00
_cell.angle_gamma   90.00
#
_symmetry.space_group_name_H-M   'P 1'
#
loop_
_entity.id
_entity.type
_entity.pdbx_description
1 polymer ?
#
loop_
_entity_poly.entity_id
_entity_poly.type
_entity_poly.pdbx_seq_one_letter_code
_entity_poly.pdbx_strand_id
1 'polypeptide(L)'
;MIELRVADVAVREWSEQAGFTADLQRAFGDDAWRNIVPGLPAVIFRCTCRLANAVSAGTILASRQVRRKLVQDWLPVLLVCKDNVSPSNKSLHLELEQTFLRIISTLPMSDAQELLQRCLSFSTRNVEDCPHLVTAFNTWFRRAARPLKPYSLFDQ
;
A
#
# COMPACT_ATOMS: atom_id res chain seq x y z
N MET A 1 0.84 17.44 21.86
CA MET A 1 1.50 16.10 21.95
C MET A 1 0.50 14.94 21.97
N ILE A 2 -0.75 15.12 22.40
CA ILE A 2 -1.80 14.07 22.38
C ILE A 2 -2.18 13.68 20.94
N GLU A 3 -2.27 14.64 20.01
CA GLU A 3 -2.68 14.39 18.62
C GLU A 3 -1.75 13.44 17.84
N LEU A 4 -0.42 13.54 18.05
CA LEU A 4 0.54 12.64 17.41
C LEU A 4 0.37 11.19 17.90
N ARG A 5 0.15 11.00 19.21
CA ARG A 5 -0.10 9.67 19.78
C ARG A 5 -1.41 9.07 19.26
N VAL A 6 -2.45 9.89 19.10
CA VAL A 6 -3.72 9.44 18.52
C VAL A 6 -3.54 9.01 17.07
N ALA A 7 -2.76 9.76 16.28
CA ALA A 7 -2.46 9.42 14.89
C ALA A 7 -1.63 8.13 14.76
N ASP A 8 -0.62 7.95 15.61
CA ASP A 8 0.19 6.71 15.67
C ASP A 8 -0.69 5.50 16.00
N VAL A 9 -1.55 5.62 17.02
CA VAL A 9 -2.50 4.57 17.39
C VAL A 9 -3.46 4.29 16.24
N ALA A 10 -4.05 5.31 15.63
CA ALA A 10 -4.99 5.12 14.52
C ALA A 10 -4.36 4.34 13.35
N VAL A 11 -3.13 4.66 12.94
CA VAL A 11 -2.44 3.92 11.88
C VAL A 11 -2.15 2.48 12.31
N ARG A 12 -1.73 2.27 13.55
CA ARG A 12 -1.49 0.91 14.07
C ARG A 12 -2.78 0.09 14.04
N GLU A 13 -3.85 0.59 14.65
CA GLU A 13 -5.14 -0.12 14.67
C GLU A 13 -5.66 -0.37 13.26
N TRP A 14 -5.51 0.59 12.34
CA TRP A 14 -5.93 0.45 10.93
C TRP A 14 -5.08 -0.57 10.16
N SER A 15 -3.82 -0.77 10.55
CA SER A 15 -2.94 -1.79 9.98
C SER A 15 -3.20 -3.20 10.54
N GLU A 16 -3.89 -3.31 11.69
CA GLU A 16 -4.17 -4.58 12.36
C GLU A 16 -5.60 -5.06 12.10
N GLN A 17 -6.01 -5.03 10.83
CA GLN A 17 -7.39 -5.27 10.39
C GLN A 17 -7.52 -6.51 9.48
N ALA A 18 -6.67 -7.53 9.64
CA ALA A 18 -6.61 -8.68 8.73
C ALA A 18 -7.97 -9.38 8.52
N GLY A 19 -8.78 -9.54 9.58
CA GLY A 19 -10.12 -10.13 9.46
C GLY A 19 -11.07 -9.22 8.67
N PHE A 20 -11.08 -7.92 9.00
CA PHE A 20 -11.91 -6.94 8.34
C PHE A 20 -11.56 -6.77 6.86
N THR A 21 -10.27 -6.69 6.51
CA THR A 21 -9.84 -6.58 5.11
C THR A 21 -10.13 -7.85 4.31
N ALA A 22 -10.03 -9.04 4.92
CA ALA A 22 -10.45 -10.28 4.29
C ALA A 22 -11.96 -10.31 3.99
N ASP A 23 -12.78 -9.82 4.92
CA ASP A 23 -14.22 -9.71 4.73
C ASP A 23 -14.58 -8.68 3.66
N LEU A 24 -13.90 -7.53 3.62
CA LEU A 24 -14.06 -6.54 2.55
C LEU A 24 -13.64 -7.10 1.20
N GLN A 25 -12.52 -7.84 1.13
CA GLN A 25 -12.06 -8.45 -0.12
C GLN A 25 -13.11 -9.43 -0.66
N ARG A 26 -13.73 -10.25 0.20
CA ARG A 26 -14.81 -11.16 -0.18
C ARG A 26 -16.06 -10.40 -0.60
N ALA A 27 -16.48 -9.42 0.22
CA ALA A 27 -17.69 -8.64 -0.02
C ALA A 27 -17.62 -7.83 -1.32
N PHE A 28 -16.44 -7.28 -1.64
CA PHE A 28 -16.25 -6.49 -2.85
C PHE A 28 -16.07 -7.30 -4.13
N GLY A 29 -15.77 -8.60 -4.01
CA GLY A 29 -15.61 -9.51 -5.14
C GLY A 29 -16.93 -9.97 -5.76
N ASP A 30 -17.98 -10.09 -4.95
CA ASP A 30 -19.29 -10.62 -5.40
C ASP A 30 -20.25 -9.54 -5.94
N ASP A 31 -19.80 -8.27 -6.06
CA ASP A 31 -20.55 -7.13 -6.60
C ASP A 31 -21.90 -6.78 -5.92
N ALA A 32 -22.40 -7.63 -5.02
CA ALA A 32 -23.66 -7.47 -4.30
C ALA A 32 -23.71 -6.19 -3.44
N TRP A 33 -22.54 -5.73 -2.99
CA TRP A 33 -22.38 -4.51 -2.20
C TRP A 33 -22.86 -3.25 -2.94
N ARG A 34 -22.85 -3.24 -4.29
CA ARG A 34 -23.16 -2.06 -5.10
C ARG A 34 -24.57 -1.53 -4.87
N ASN A 35 -25.52 -2.43 -4.63
CA ASN A 35 -26.92 -2.07 -4.44
C ASN A 35 -27.26 -1.81 -2.95
N ILE A 36 -26.39 -2.26 -2.04
CA ILE A 36 -26.63 -2.17 -0.59
C ILE A 36 -25.93 -0.94 -0.02
N VAL A 37 -24.62 -0.76 -0.32
CA VAL A 37 -23.81 0.33 0.21
C VAL A 37 -22.81 0.85 -0.85
N PRO A 38 -23.28 1.53 -1.92
CA PRO A 38 -22.43 1.98 -3.03
C PRO A 38 -21.29 2.93 -2.61
N GLY A 39 -21.46 3.66 -1.50
CA GLY A 39 -20.47 4.61 -1.00
C GLY A 39 -19.37 4.00 -0.13
N LEU A 40 -19.53 2.75 0.33
CA LEU A 40 -18.65 2.15 1.32
C LEU A 40 -17.18 2.04 0.86
N PRO A 41 -16.87 1.54 -0.37
CA PRO A 41 -15.48 1.47 -0.82
C PRO A 41 -14.82 2.83 -0.88
N ALA A 42 -15.54 3.86 -1.34
CA ALA A 42 -14.99 5.21 -1.45
C ALA A 42 -14.63 5.80 -0.08
N VAL A 43 -15.47 5.59 0.94
CA VAL A 43 -15.18 6.04 2.31
C VAL A 43 -13.97 5.30 2.87
N ILE A 44 -13.95 3.98 2.75
CA ILE A 44 -12.86 3.14 3.25
C ILE A 44 -11.54 3.53 2.59
N PHE A 45 -11.49 3.66 1.26
CA PHE A 45 -10.27 4.03 0.55
C PHE A 45 -9.83 5.47 0.85
N ARG A 46 -10.74 6.41 1.12
CA ARG A 46 -10.36 7.75 1.59
C ARG A 46 -9.69 7.71 2.96
N CYS A 47 -10.22 6.93 3.89
CA CYS A 47 -9.62 6.72 5.21
C CYS A 47 -8.23 6.09 5.07
N THR A 48 -8.12 4.98 4.32
CA THR A 48 -6.86 4.29 4.08
C THR A 48 -5.84 5.19 3.39
N CYS A 49 -6.26 5.97 2.38
CA CYS A 49 -5.38 6.89 1.66
C CYS A 49 -4.83 8.00 2.56
N ARG A 50 -5.67 8.61 3.41
CA ARG A 50 -5.21 9.63 4.38
C ARG A 50 -4.15 9.08 5.33
N LEU A 51 -4.39 7.91 5.91
CA LEU A 51 -3.45 7.27 6.83
C LEU A 51 -2.16 6.87 6.11
N ALA A 52 -2.27 6.22 4.94
CA ALA A 52 -1.12 5.81 4.15
C ALA A 52 -0.29 7.02 3.68
N ASN A 53 -0.92 8.13 3.29
CA ASN A 53 -0.22 9.36 2.90
C ASN A 53 0.56 9.94 4.09
N ALA A 54 -0.04 10.01 5.28
CA ALA A 54 0.64 10.50 6.47
C ALA A 54 1.84 9.63 6.87
N VAL A 55 1.72 8.31 6.72
CA VAL A 55 2.82 7.35 6.89
C VAL A 55 3.91 7.54 5.82
N SER A 56 3.50 7.69 4.57
CA SER A 56 4.40 7.83 3.42
C SER A 56 5.19 9.13 3.45
N ALA A 57 4.57 10.23 3.90
CA ALA A 57 5.19 11.54 4.07
C ALA A 57 6.07 11.64 5.32
N GLY A 58 6.03 10.65 6.22
CA GLY A 58 6.76 10.69 7.50
C GLY A 58 6.12 11.61 8.54
N THR A 59 4.90 12.10 8.31
CA THR A 59 4.11 12.83 9.32
C THR A 59 3.72 11.93 10.48
N ILE A 60 3.47 10.64 10.20
CA ILE A 60 3.26 9.59 11.18
C ILE A 60 4.43 8.61 11.10
N LEU A 61 5.16 8.43 12.20
CA LEU A 61 6.35 7.58 12.28
C LEU A 61 5.95 6.13 12.58
N ALA A 62 5.36 5.48 11.59
CA ALA A 62 4.97 4.08 11.70
C ALA A 62 6.18 3.12 11.69
N SER A 63 6.16 2.10 12.55
CA SER A 63 7.19 1.05 12.58
C SER A 63 7.22 0.27 11.26
N ARG A 64 8.33 -0.43 10.99
CA ARG A 64 8.43 -1.34 9.83
C ARG A 64 7.23 -2.30 9.75
N GLN A 65 6.84 -2.90 10.87
CA GLN A 65 5.77 -3.87 10.93
C GLN A 65 4.42 -3.25 10.56
N VAL A 66 4.11 -2.06 11.09
CA VAL A 66 2.88 -1.32 10.78
C VAL A 66 2.83 -0.94 9.30
N ARG A 67 3.93 -0.39 8.75
CA ARG A 67 4.02 -0.04 7.33
C ARG A 67 3.82 -1.24 6.41
N ARG A 68 4.40 -2.39 6.77
CA ARG A 68 4.23 -3.65 6.02
C ARG A 68 2.79 -4.15 6.09
N LYS A 69 2.22 -4.29 7.30
CA LYS A 69 0.85 -4.78 7.51
C LYS A 69 -0.17 -3.89 6.78
N LEU A 70 -0.01 -2.57 6.87
CA LEU A 70 -0.87 -1.60 6.18
C LEU A 70 -0.94 -1.89 4.68
N VAL A 71 0.18 -2.13 4.02
CA VAL A 71 0.15 -2.45 2.59
C VAL A 71 -0.35 -3.89 2.36
N GLN A 72 0.13 -4.85 3.15
CA GLN A 72 -0.17 -6.27 2.99
C GLN A 72 -1.67 -6.57 3.06
N ASP A 73 -2.38 -5.94 3.99
CA ASP A 73 -3.79 -6.25 4.27
C ASP A 73 -4.73 -5.43 3.40
N TRP A 74 -4.36 -4.20 3.04
CA TRP A 74 -5.21 -3.30 2.25
C TRP A 74 -5.01 -3.42 0.74
N LEU A 75 -3.85 -3.88 0.27
CA LEU A 75 -3.59 -4.09 -1.15
C LEU A 75 -4.59 -5.07 -1.80
N PRO A 76 -4.91 -6.25 -1.22
CA PRO A 76 -5.90 -7.16 -1.81
C PRO A 76 -7.29 -6.54 -1.97
N VAL A 77 -7.73 -5.71 -1.00
CA VAL A 77 -9.01 -5.00 -1.07
C VAL A 77 -9.02 -4.00 -2.22
N LEU A 78 -7.92 -3.24 -2.37
CA LEU A 78 -7.74 -2.30 -3.48
C LEU A 78 -7.81 -3.00 -4.84
N LEU A 79 -7.23 -4.20 -4.94
CA LEU A 79 -7.21 -5.00 -6.17
C LEU A 79 -8.58 -5.52 -6.57
N VAL A 80 -9.40 -5.98 -5.63
CA VAL A 80 -10.74 -6.49 -5.95
C VAL A 80 -11.69 -5.36 -6.37
N CYS A 81 -11.55 -4.17 -5.78
CA CYS A 81 -12.36 -3.03 -6.20
C CYS A 81 -11.97 -2.44 -7.55
N LYS A 82 -10.81 -2.81 -8.11
CA LYS A 82 -10.13 -2.15 -9.24
C LYS A 82 -10.99 -1.97 -10.50
N ASP A 83 -11.78 -2.96 -10.86
CA ASP A 83 -12.61 -2.96 -12.09
C ASP A 83 -14.02 -2.40 -11.84
N ASN A 84 -14.31 -2.13 -10.57
CA ASN A 84 -15.64 -1.86 -10.06
C ASN A 84 -15.80 -0.39 -9.62
N VAL A 85 -14.80 0.45 -9.91
CA VAL A 85 -14.69 1.84 -9.46
C VAL A 85 -15.44 2.78 -10.41
N SER A 86 -16.32 3.61 -9.85
CA SER A 86 -16.91 4.73 -10.61
C SER A 86 -15.81 5.65 -11.17
N PRO A 87 -16.02 6.31 -12.32
CA PRO A 87 -15.05 7.25 -12.88
C PRO A 87 -14.55 8.30 -11.88
N SER A 88 -15.43 8.73 -10.96
CA SER A 88 -15.15 9.70 -9.90
C SER A 88 -14.15 9.23 -8.83
N ASN A 89 -13.95 7.92 -8.67
CA ASN A 89 -13.06 7.35 -7.65
C ASN A 89 -11.75 6.81 -8.25
N LYS A 90 -11.57 6.88 -9.58
CA LYS A 90 -10.34 6.43 -10.25
C LYS A 90 -9.08 7.14 -9.74
N SER A 91 -9.16 8.45 -9.48
CA SER A 91 -8.05 9.24 -8.94
C SER A 91 -7.61 8.76 -7.55
N LEU A 92 -8.57 8.44 -6.67
CA LEU A 92 -8.30 7.94 -5.33
C LEU A 92 -7.61 6.57 -5.36
N HIS A 93 -8.03 5.67 -6.26
CA HIS A 93 -7.36 4.37 -6.43
C HIS A 93 -5.92 4.55 -6.90
N LEU A 94 -5.68 5.40 -7.91
CA LEU A 94 -4.34 5.69 -8.40
C LEU A 94 -3.45 6.32 -7.32
N GLU A 95 -3.99 7.29 -6.56
CA GLU A 95 -3.27 7.89 -5.43
C GLU A 95 -2.88 6.82 -4.40
N LEU A 96 -3.81 5.92 -4.06
CA LEU A 96 -3.55 4.86 -3.09
C LEU A 96 -2.51 3.84 -3.60
N GLU A 97 -2.59 3.43 -4.88
CA GLU A 97 -1.57 2.59 -5.52
C GLU A 97 -0.18 3.23 -5.42
N GLN A 98 -0.07 4.51 -5.79
CA GLN A 98 1.18 5.27 -5.71
C GLN A 98 1.73 5.35 -4.28
N THR A 99 0.86 5.62 -3.32
CA THR A 99 1.24 5.74 -1.92
C THR A 99 1.69 4.40 -1.35
N PHE A 100 1.01 3.29 -1.67
CA PHE A 100 1.48 1.95 -1.29
C PHE A 100 2.85 1.64 -1.88
N LEU A 101 3.10 1.93 -3.16
CA LEU A 101 4.42 1.75 -3.76
C LEU A 101 5.50 2.61 -3.10
N ARG A 102 5.17 3.83 -2.67
CA ARG A 102 6.09 4.69 -1.92
C ARG A 102 6.41 4.09 -0.56
N ILE A 103 5.41 3.57 0.17
CA ILE A 103 5.63 2.84 1.43
C ILE A 103 6.49 1.61 1.19
N ILE A 104 6.17 0.77 0.20
CA ILE A 104 6.94 -0.44 -0.15
C ILE A 104 8.41 -0.10 -0.42
N SER A 105 8.68 0.99 -1.12
CA SER A 105 10.04 1.44 -1.44
C SER A 105 10.89 1.79 -0.21
N THR A 106 10.28 1.96 0.96
CA THR A 106 10.95 2.23 2.25
C THR A 106 11.08 1.00 3.15
N LEU A 107 10.52 -0.14 2.76
CA LEU A 107 10.63 -1.41 3.49
C LEU A 107 11.95 -2.14 3.16
N PRO A 108 12.42 -3.05 4.03
CA PRO A 108 13.56 -3.92 3.74
C PRO A 108 13.37 -4.75 2.46
N MET A 109 14.47 -5.18 1.85
CA MET A 109 14.47 -5.76 0.50
C MET A 109 13.54 -6.95 0.33
N SER A 110 13.50 -7.87 1.30
CA SER A 110 12.62 -9.05 1.27
C SER A 110 11.14 -8.67 1.29
N ASP A 111 10.75 -7.79 2.22
CA ASP A 111 9.37 -7.32 2.36
C ASP A 111 8.94 -6.54 1.11
N ALA A 112 9.85 -5.71 0.58
CA ALA A 112 9.58 -4.93 -0.62
C ALA A 112 9.41 -5.81 -1.86
N GLN A 113 10.23 -6.85 -2.01
CA GLN A 113 10.12 -7.82 -3.10
C GLN A 113 8.77 -8.53 -3.06
N GLU A 114 8.38 -9.08 -1.90
CA GLU A 114 7.12 -9.80 -1.72
C GLU A 114 5.92 -8.92 -2.10
N LEU A 115 5.87 -7.68 -1.60
CA LEU A 115 4.76 -6.78 -1.85
C LEU A 115 4.74 -6.24 -3.29
N LEU A 116 5.89 -5.92 -3.89
CA LEU A 116 5.97 -5.48 -5.29
C LEU A 116 5.46 -6.54 -6.26
N GLN A 117 5.74 -7.83 -6.00
CA GLN A 117 5.20 -8.92 -6.82
C GLN A 117 3.67 -8.91 -6.85
N ARG A 118 3.02 -8.64 -5.71
CA ARG A 118 1.56 -8.51 -5.64
C ARG A 118 1.03 -7.31 -6.43
N CYS A 119 1.82 -6.23 -6.54
CA CYS A 119 1.47 -5.04 -7.32
C CYS A 119 1.55 -5.24 -8.84
N LEU A 120 2.08 -6.36 -9.37
CA LEU A 120 2.04 -6.65 -10.81
C LEU A 120 0.60 -6.81 -11.36
N SER A 121 -0.35 -7.10 -10.48
CA SER A 121 -1.78 -7.05 -10.81
C SER A 121 -2.25 -5.63 -11.20
N PHE A 122 -1.52 -4.57 -10.86
CA PHE A 122 -1.80 -3.21 -11.36
C PHE A 122 -1.57 -3.12 -12.87
N SER A 123 -0.46 -3.69 -13.37
CA SER A 123 -0.01 -3.65 -14.77
C SER A 123 -0.88 -4.39 -15.79
N THR A 124 -1.94 -5.11 -15.37
CA THR A 124 -2.97 -5.60 -16.31
C THR A 124 -3.69 -4.46 -17.06
N ARG A 125 -3.43 -3.20 -16.67
CA ARG A 125 -3.99 -1.97 -17.24
C ARG A 125 -3.28 -1.41 -18.47
N ASN A 126 -2.37 -2.13 -19.12
CA ASN A 126 -1.40 -1.57 -20.09
C ASN A 126 -0.27 -0.84 -19.34
N VAL A 127 0.99 -1.14 -19.67
CA VAL A 127 2.16 -0.67 -18.88
C VAL A 127 2.31 0.86 -18.94
N GLU A 128 1.84 1.46 -20.03
CA GLU A 128 1.77 2.91 -20.25
C GLU A 128 0.93 3.63 -19.16
N ASP A 129 -0.06 2.97 -18.56
CA ASP A 129 -0.98 3.56 -17.58
C ASP A 129 -0.48 3.50 -16.13
N CYS A 130 0.72 2.95 -15.88
CA CYS A 130 1.24 2.75 -14.52
C CYS A 130 2.73 3.14 -14.36
N PRO A 131 3.14 4.39 -14.67
CA PRO A 131 4.53 4.85 -14.54
C PRO A 131 5.07 4.76 -13.10
N HIS A 132 4.20 4.84 -12.10
CA HIS A 132 4.52 4.66 -10.69
C HIS A 132 5.00 3.25 -10.35
N LEU A 133 4.41 2.22 -10.98
CA LEU A 133 4.82 0.83 -10.79
C LEU A 133 6.24 0.60 -11.32
N VAL A 134 6.52 1.09 -12.54
CA VAL A 134 7.85 1.02 -13.15
C VAL A 134 8.89 1.71 -12.27
N THR A 135 8.57 2.89 -11.75
CA THR A 135 9.45 3.64 -10.85
C THR A 135 9.77 2.88 -9.57
N ALA A 136 8.78 2.19 -8.99
CA ALA A 136 8.95 1.39 -7.78
C ALA A 136 9.85 0.17 -8.03
N PHE A 137 9.62 -0.57 -9.12
CA PHE A 137 10.47 -1.69 -9.52
C PHE A 137 11.90 -1.23 -9.82
N ASN A 138 12.10 -0.16 -10.58
CA ASN A 138 13.42 0.41 -10.83
C ASN A 138 14.14 0.81 -9.54
N THR A 139 13.40 1.34 -8.56
CA THR A 139 13.95 1.65 -7.24
C THR A 139 14.37 0.39 -6.50
N TRP A 140 13.56 -0.66 -6.53
CA TRP A 140 13.89 -1.95 -5.94
C TRP A 140 15.10 -2.61 -6.62
N PHE A 141 15.15 -2.67 -7.95
CA PHE A 141 16.29 -3.21 -8.71
C PHE A 141 17.59 -2.47 -8.38
N ARG A 142 17.56 -1.13 -8.34
CA ARG A 142 18.74 -0.33 -7.94
C ARG A 142 19.18 -0.58 -6.52
N ARG A 143 18.28 -0.93 -5.60
CA ARG A 143 18.61 -1.30 -4.22
C ARG A 143 19.19 -2.72 -4.14
N ALA A 144 18.65 -3.65 -4.93
CA ALA A 144 19.13 -5.05 -5.02
C ALA A 144 20.52 -5.16 -5.65
N ALA A 145 20.77 -4.37 -6.70
CA ALA A 145 22.03 -4.37 -7.45
C ALA A 145 23.18 -3.63 -6.74
N ARG A 146 22.96 -3.09 -5.53
CA ARG A 146 24.06 -2.46 -4.78
C ARG A 146 25.07 -3.54 -4.40
N PRO A 147 26.36 -3.38 -4.78
CA PRO A 147 27.38 -4.33 -4.37
C PRO A 147 27.37 -4.40 -2.84
N LEU A 148 27.41 -5.63 -2.31
CA LEU A 148 27.72 -5.84 -0.91
C LEU A 148 29.06 -5.14 -0.68
N LYS A 149 29.08 -4.09 0.15
CA LYS A 149 30.36 -3.53 0.60
C LYS A 149 31.13 -4.72 1.18
N PRO A 150 32.31 -5.10 0.63
CA PRO A 150 33.14 -6.04 1.33
C PRO A 150 33.37 -5.41 2.69
N TYR A 151 32.96 -6.12 3.74
CA TYR A 151 33.33 -5.78 5.10
C TYR A 151 34.82 -5.47 5.07
N SER A 152 35.18 -4.29 5.55
CA SER A 152 36.55 -3.90 5.83
C SER A 152 37.17 -4.96 6.74
N LEU A 153 37.76 -5.97 6.10
CA LEU A 153 38.74 -6.90 6.63
C LEU A 153 40.07 -6.15 6.78
N PHE A 154 40.03 -5.03 7.51
CA PHE A 154 41.17 -4.23 7.91
C PHE A 154 40.76 -3.43 9.14
N ASP A 155 40.47 -4.14 10.23
CA ASP A 155 40.78 -3.63 11.56
C ASP A 155 41.70 -4.68 12.21
N GLN A 156 42.92 -4.19 12.41
CA GLN A 156 44.14 -4.70 13.07
C GLN A 156 44.07 -5.98 13.90
#